data_AF-A0A6S7FPU2-F1
#
_entry.id   AF-A0A6S7FPU2-F1
#
_cell.length_a   1.000
_cell.length_b   1.000
_cell.length_c   1.000
_cell.angle_alpha   90.00
_cell.angle_beta   90.00
_cell.angle_gamma   90.00
#
_symmetry.space_group_name_H-M   'P 1'
#
loop_
_entity.id
_entity.type
_entity.pdbx_description
1 polymer ?
#
loop_
_entity_poly.entity_id
_entity_poly.type
_entity_poly.pdbx_seq_one_letter_code
_entity_poly.pdbx_strand_id
1 'polypeptide(L)'
;MDETIPERTVRMHPSDKPWMTSFIKTKIKARQRAFSRTDHVRYEQLCVTISRLISEAKTSYYRSKAKDLRTTNSAKWFKSIFSLLGIKNGNNPLGKTSDDNILGLAEKLQQAFIKPWENLPPNNELDINLMDQLLRNTTVYTSVAIYWTSQELSKTSKPQESDR
;
A
#
# COMPACT_ATOMS: atom_id res chain seq x y z
N MET A 1 -42.06 -8.66 -15.70
CA MET A 1 -41.36 -9.39 -14.62
C MET A 1 -40.29 -8.43 -14.13
N ASP A 2 -40.51 -7.84 -12.95
CA ASP A 2 -39.61 -6.88 -12.32
C ASP A 2 -38.67 -7.67 -11.40
N GLU A 3 -37.52 -8.10 -11.93
CA GLU A 3 -36.49 -8.80 -11.16
C GLU A 3 -35.75 -7.78 -10.29
N THR A 4 -36.19 -7.64 -9.04
CA THR A 4 -35.50 -6.80 -8.07
C THR A 4 -34.18 -7.47 -7.65
N ILE A 5 -33.05 -6.79 -7.87
CA ILE A 5 -31.73 -7.28 -7.45
C ILE A 5 -31.68 -7.24 -5.91
N PRO A 6 -31.34 -8.34 -5.22
CA PRO A 6 -31.30 -8.35 -3.77
C PRO A 6 -30.20 -7.43 -3.23
N GLU A 7 -30.58 -6.49 -2.37
CA GLU A 7 -29.64 -5.62 -1.66
C GLU A 7 -28.87 -6.42 -0.59
N ARG A 8 -27.54 -6.40 -0.66
CA ARG A 8 -26.67 -7.10 0.29
C ARG A 8 -25.86 -6.12 1.12
N THR A 9 -26.18 -6.05 2.41
CA THR A 9 -25.43 -5.25 3.37
C THR A 9 -24.29 -6.07 3.99
N VAL A 10 -23.06 -5.56 3.91
CA VAL A 10 -21.87 -6.20 4.52
C VAL A 10 -21.33 -5.30 5.64
N ARG A 11 -21.28 -5.83 6.86
CA ARG A 11 -20.67 -5.13 8.01
C ARG A 11 -19.15 -5.23 7.94
N MET A 12 -18.46 -4.08 7.97
CA MET A 12 -16.99 -3.99 8.06
C MET A 12 -16.58 -3.17 9.28
N HIS A 13 -15.39 -3.42 9.83
CA HIS A 13 -14.88 -2.64 10.95
C HIS A 13 -14.43 -1.26 10.44
N PRO A 14 -14.65 -0.15 11.18
CA PRO A 14 -14.29 1.20 10.71
C PRO A 14 -12.81 1.39 10.35
N SER A 15 -11.92 0.66 11.04
CA SER A 15 -10.47 0.68 10.76
C SER A 15 -10.02 -0.26 9.64
N ASP A 16 -10.95 -1.03 9.06
CA ASP A 16 -10.63 -1.87 7.90
C ASP A 16 -10.36 -0.99 6.68
N LYS A 17 -9.37 -1.41 5.89
CA LYS A 17 -9.06 -0.72 4.64
C LYS A 17 -10.20 -0.97 3.65
N PRO A 18 -10.56 0.01 2.81
CA PRO A 18 -11.72 -0.11 1.93
C PRO A 18 -11.57 -1.19 0.85
N TRP A 19 -10.33 -1.57 0.51
CA TRP A 19 -10.03 -2.70 -0.40
C TRP A 19 -10.02 -4.07 0.30
N MET A 20 -10.31 -4.15 1.60
CA MET A 20 -10.29 -5.40 2.36
C MET A 20 -11.65 -6.11 2.27
N THR A 21 -11.74 -7.14 1.44
CA THR A 21 -12.97 -7.92 1.28
C THR A 21 -13.06 -9.09 2.27
N SER A 22 -14.27 -9.58 2.54
CA SER A 22 -14.48 -10.79 3.35
C SER A 22 -13.75 -12.01 2.77
N PHE A 23 -13.64 -12.09 1.45
CA PHE A 23 -12.88 -13.13 0.75
C PHE A 23 -11.39 -13.08 1.09
N ILE A 24 -10.77 -11.90 1.04
CA ILE A 24 -9.35 -11.72 1.41
C ILE A 24 -9.13 -12.11 2.88
N LYS A 25 -10.04 -11.70 3.78
CA LYS A 25 -9.99 -12.09 5.20
C LYS A 25 -10.06 -13.62 5.39
N THR A 26 -10.88 -14.31 4.61
CA THR A 26 -10.95 -15.78 4.64
C THR A 26 -9.63 -16.43 4.21
N LYS A 27 -8.97 -15.89 3.17
CA LYS A 27 -7.65 -16.37 2.74
C LYS A 27 -6.57 -16.10 3.79
N ILE A 28 -6.58 -14.94 4.45
CA ILE A 28 -5.67 -14.63 5.56
C ILE A 28 -5.85 -15.64 6.71
N LYS A 29 -7.10 -15.96 7.08
CA LYS A 29 -7.38 -17.00 8.08
C LYS A 29 -6.88 -18.38 7.64
N ALA A 30 -7.06 -18.74 6.36
CA ALA A 30 -6.55 -20.00 5.82
C ALA A 30 -5.02 -20.07 5.89
N ARG A 31 -4.30 -18.97 5.60
CA ARG A 31 -2.85 -18.88 5.74
C ARG A 31 -2.42 -19.06 7.20
N GLN A 32 -3.09 -18.39 8.13
CA GLN A 32 -2.82 -18.54 9.56
C GLN A 32 -2.99 -19.99 10.02
N ARG A 33 -4.05 -20.67 9.55
CA ARG A 33 -4.26 -22.10 9.83
C ARG A 33 -3.17 -22.99 9.22
N ALA A 34 -2.70 -22.69 8.01
CA ALA A 34 -1.61 -23.44 7.38
C ALA A 34 -0.31 -23.29 8.17
N PHE A 35 -0.01 -22.09 8.66
CA PHE A 35 1.12 -21.83 9.54
C PHE A 35 1.02 -22.61 10.85
N SER A 36 -0.14 -22.59 11.52
CA SER A 36 -0.37 -23.36 12.75
C SER A 36 -0.28 -24.88 12.57
N ARG A 37 -0.46 -25.37 11.33
CA ARG A 37 -0.36 -26.79 10.98
C ARG A 37 1.02 -27.17 10.43
N THR A 38 1.97 -26.23 10.40
CA THR A 38 3.32 -26.44 9.88
C THR A 38 3.34 -26.87 8.41
N ASP A 39 2.31 -26.52 7.65
CA ASP A 39 2.19 -26.80 6.22
C ASP A 39 2.81 -25.65 5.42
N HIS A 40 4.12 -25.72 5.24
CA HIS A 40 4.93 -24.67 4.61
C HIS A 40 4.56 -24.42 3.15
N VAL A 41 4.34 -25.47 2.37
CA VAL A 41 4.01 -25.35 0.94
C VAL A 41 2.69 -24.60 0.75
N ARG A 42 1.66 -24.98 1.51
CA ARG A 42 0.36 -24.32 1.44
C ARG A 42 0.41 -22.90 1.99
N TYR A 43 1.23 -22.65 3.01
CA TYR A 43 1.45 -21.32 3.55
C TYR A 43 2.03 -20.37 2.49
N GLU A 44 3.08 -20.78 1.78
CA GLU A 44 3.72 -19.98 0.73
C GLU A 44 2.77 -19.69 -0.43
N GLN A 45 2.05 -20.70 -0.92
CA GLN A 45 1.03 -20.54 -1.96
C GLN A 45 -0.05 -19.53 -1.56
N LEU A 46 -0.50 -19.59 -0.29
CA LEU A 46 -1.48 -18.64 0.25
C LEU A 46 -0.90 -17.23 0.40
N CYS A 47 0.37 -17.07 0.77
CA CYS A 47 1.03 -15.77 0.80
C CYS A 47 1.04 -15.09 -0.58
N VAL A 48 1.46 -15.80 -1.62
CA VAL A 48 1.48 -15.28 -3.00
C VAL A 48 0.06 -14.93 -3.46
N THR A 49 -0.90 -15.82 -3.19
CA THR A 49 -2.30 -15.60 -3.55
C THR A 49 -2.89 -14.37 -2.86
N ILE A 50 -2.65 -14.22 -1.55
CA ILE A 50 -3.14 -13.08 -0.78
C ILE A 50 -2.53 -11.78 -1.29
N SER A 51 -1.22 -11.75 -1.55
CA SER A 51 -0.54 -10.56 -2.10
C SER A 51 -1.15 -10.14 -3.43
N ARG A 52 -1.39 -11.10 -4.35
CA ARG A 52 -2.05 -10.83 -5.63
C ARG A 52 -3.47 -10.27 -5.44
N LEU A 53 -4.27 -10.91 -4.58
CA LEU A 53 -5.64 -10.46 -4.30
C LEU A 53 -5.68 -9.04 -3.70
N ILE A 54 -4.77 -8.72 -2.79
CA ILE A 54 -4.69 -7.38 -2.19
C ILE A 54 -4.29 -6.34 -3.24
N SER A 55 -3.31 -6.65 -4.09
CA SER A 55 -2.87 -5.75 -5.15
C SER A 55 -3.99 -5.49 -6.16
N GLU A 56 -4.71 -6.52 -6.57
CA GLU A 56 -5.86 -6.39 -7.46
C GLU A 56 -7.00 -5.58 -6.83
N ALA A 57 -7.34 -5.86 -5.57
CA ALA A 57 -8.37 -5.12 -4.85
C ALA A 57 -8.00 -3.64 -4.66
N LYS A 58 -6.73 -3.34 -4.38
CA LYS A 58 -6.23 -1.96 -4.34
C LYS A 58 -6.41 -1.29 -5.69
N THR A 59 -5.92 -1.89 -6.76
CA THR A 59 -6.00 -1.33 -8.12
C THR A 59 -7.45 -1.08 -8.53
N SER A 60 -8.34 -2.03 -8.29
CA SER A 60 -9.78 -1.89 -8.57
C SER A 60 -10.40 -0.74 -7.77
N TYR A 61 -10.14 -0.69 -6.46
CA TYR A 61 -10.64 0.38 -5.59
C TYR A 61 -10.14 1.76 -6.04
N TYR A 62 -8.84 1.91 -6.30
CA TYR A 62 -8.27 3.17 -6.77
C TYR A 62 -8.80 3.56 -8.14
N ARG A 63 -8.95 2.60 -9.07
CA ARG A 63 -9.51 2.86 -10.40
C ARG A 63 -10.94 3.40 -10.29
N SER A 64 -11.79 2.76 -9.49
CA SER A 64 -13.16 3.24 -9.27
C SER A 64 -13.17 4.61 -8.59
N LYS A 65 -12.42 4.75 -7.49
CA LYS A 65 -12.44 5.97 -6.67
C LYS A 65 -11.83 7.18 -7.42
N ALA A 66 -10.75 6.97 -8.17
CA ALA A 66 -10.11 8.01 -8.96
C ALA A 66 -10.94 8.38 -10.20
N LYS A 67 -11.64 7.42 -10.82
CA LYS A 67 -12.58 7.70 -11.92
C LYS A 67 -13.66 8.68 -11.48
N ASP A 68 -14.23 8.47 -10.29
CA ASP A 68 -15.33 9.30 -9.78
C ASP A 68 -14.86 10.68 -9.28
N LEU A 69 -13.62 10.79 -8.78
CA LEU A 69 -13.09 12.02 -8.18
C LEU A 69 -12.45 12.98 -9.20
N ARG A 70 -11.82 12.48 -10.27
CA ARG A 70 -11.20 13.33 -11.31
C ARG A 70 -12.24 14.18 -12.05
N THR A 71 -13.45 13.66 -12.24
CA THR A 71 -14.53 14.35 -12.94
C THR A 71 -15.32 15.30 -12.04
N THR A 72 -15.37 15.04 -10.74
CA THR A 72 -16.32 15.72 -9.84
C THR A 72 -15.67 16.84 -9.00
N ASN A 73 -14.46 16.65 -8.46
CA ASN A 73 -13.76 17.68 -7.68
C ASN A 73 -12.29 17.30 -7.37
N SER A 74 -11.32 17.99 -7.97
CA SER A 74 -9.88 17.75 -7.78
C SER A 74 -9.40 18.00 -6.34
N ALA A 75 -9.97 18.95 -5.60
CA ALA A 75 -9.59 19.22 -4.21
C ALA A 75 -10.01 18.07 -3.26
N LYS A 76 -11.17 17.44 -3.51
CA LYS A 76 -11.61 16.24 -2.77
C LYS A 76 -10.72 15.04 -3.06
N TRP A 77 -10.14 14.94 -4.27
CA TRP A 77 -9.21 13.87 -4.63
C TRP A 77 -7.94 13.91 -3.78
N PHE A 78 -7.30 15.08 -3.66
CA PHE A 78 -6.12 15.24 -2.81
C PHE A 78 -6.40 14.90 -1.34
N LYS A 79 -7.52 15.40 -0.78
CA LYS A 79 -7.95 15.05 0.58
C LYS A 79 -8.15 13.53 0.76
N SER A 80 -8.68 12.85 -0.26
CA SER A 80 -8.87 11.40 -0.23
C SER A 80 -7.54 10.65 -0.24
N ILE A 81 -6.52 11.12 -0.97
CA ILE A 81 -5.18 10.51 -0.95
C ILE A 81 -4.58 10.59 0.46
N PHE A 82 -4.60 11.76 1.11
CA PHE A 82 -4.09 11.91 2.48
C PHE A 82 -4.84 11.03 3.48
N SER A 83 -6.17 10.92 3.34
CA SER A 83 -6.98 10.03 4.17
C SER A 83 -6.61 8.55 3.99
N LEU A 84 -6.36 8.09 2.75
CA LEU A 84 -5.97 6.70 2.48
C LEU A 84 -4.56 6.36 3.01
N LEU A 85 -3.68 7.35 3.08
CA LEU A 85 -2.36 7.24 3.69
C LEU A 85 -2.39 7.35 5.22
N GLY A 86 -3.55 7.60 5.83
CA GLY A 86 -3.70 7.77 7.28
C GLY A 86 -3.14 9.10 7.80
N ILE A 87 -2.88 10.06 6.91
CA ILE A 87 -2.40 11.40 7.28
C ILE A 87 -3.62 12.23 7.67
N LYS A 88 -3.80 12.39 8.99
CA LYS A 88 -4.89 13.17 9.59
C LYS A 88 -4.75 14.66 9.24
N ASN A 89 -5.86 15.29 8.85
CA ASN A 89 -5.97 16.70 8.41
C ASN A 89 -5.40 17.75 9.39
N GLY A 90 -5.11 17.38 10.64
CA GLY A 90 -4.43 18.23 11.62
C GLY A 90 -2.94 18.44 11.36
N ASN A 91 -2.32 17.56 10.56
CA ASN A 91 -0.93 17.66 10.13
C ASN A 91 -0.87 18.02 8.65
N ASN A 92 -1.73 18.92 8.18
CA ASN A 92 -1.54 19.47 6.85
C ASN A 92 -0.21 20.26 6.89
N PRO A 93 0.85 19.88 6.14
CA PRO A 93 2.08 20.67 6.08
C PRO A 93 1.84 22.06 5.48
N LEU A 94 0.66 22.28 4.87
CA LEU A 94 0.17 23.54 4.32
C LEU A 94 -0.80 24.28 5.27
N GLY A 95 -0.81 23.94 6.56
CA GLY A 95 -1.69 24.56 7.55
C GLY A 95 -1.42 26.06 7.70
N LYS A 96 -2.44 26.88 7.36
CA LYS A 96 -2.62 28.31 7.68
C LYS A 96 -1.32 29.09 7.90
N THR A 97 -0.60 29.37 6.83
CA THR A 97 0.43 30.42 6.87
C THR A 97 -0.25 31.78 6.94
N SER A 98 0.10 32.60 7.94
CA SER A 98 -0.14 34.05 7.92
C SER A 98 0.33 34.60 6.56
N ASP A 99 -0.32 35.63 6.00
CA ASP A 99 -0.06 36.11 4.63
C ASP A 99 1.42 36.39 4.35
N ASP A 100 2.17 36.90 5.35
CA ASP A 100 3.61 37.16 5.24
C ASP A 100 4.49 35.90 5.09
N ASN A 101 3.99 34.74 5.54
CA ASN A 101 4.67 33.44 5.41
C ASN A 101 4.34 32.73 4.09
N ILE A 102 3.36 33.21 3.30
CA ILE A 102 3.00 32.58 2.03
C ILE A 102 4.10 32.79 0.98
N LEU A 103 4.68 33.99 0.93
CA LEU A 103 5.75 34.31 -0.02
C LEU A 103 7.01 33.47 0.26
N GLY A 104 7.45 33.41 1.51
CA GLY A 104 8.60 32.58 1.91
C GLY A 104 8.35 31.08 1.74
N LEU A 105 7.10 30.62 1.91
CA LEU A 105 6.72 29.24 1.61
C LEU A 105 6.77 28.95 0.11
N ALA A 106 6.27 29.88 -0.73
CA ALA A 106 6.30 29.75 -2.18
C ALA A 106 7.74 29.67 -2.70
N GLU A 107 8.63 30.53 -2.22
CA GLU A 107 10.06 30.50 -2.55
C GLU A 107 10.72 29.20 -2.10
N LYS A 108 10.45 28.75 -0.87
CA LYS A 108 10.99 27.50 -0.33
C LYS A 108 10.48 26.27 -1.10
N LEU A 109 9.23 26.29 -1.53
CA LEU A 109 8.62 25.25 -2.34
C LEU A 109 9.24 25.24 -3.75
N GLN A 110 9.38 26.40 -4.38
CA GLN A 110 10.05 26.54 -5.67
C GLN A 110 11.50 26.03 -5.60
N GLN A 111 12.25 26.39 -4.57
CA GLN A 111 13.61 25.88 -4.34
C GLN A 111 13.66 24.37 -4.12
N ALA A 112 12.70 23.81 -3.37
CA ALA A 112 12.60 22.36 -3.18
C ALA A 112 12.32 21.62 -4.50
N PHE A 113 11.56 22.24 -5.41
CA PHE A 113 11.34 21.70 -6.74
C PHE A 113 12.55 21.89 -7.65
N ILE A 114 13.26 23.02 -7.62
CA ILE A 114 14.38 23.32 -8.52
C ILE A 114 15.65 22.57 -8.13
N LYS A 115 15.98 22.49 -6.83
CA LYS A 115 17.24 21.92 -6.31
C LYS A 115 17.57 20.50 -6.82
N PRO A 116 16.60 19.56 -6.95
CA PRO A 116 16.85 18.26 -7.57
C PRO A 116 17.22 18.32 -9.05
N TRP A 117 16.83 19.38 -9.77
CA TRP A 117 17.06 19.57 -11.20
C TRP A 117 18.22 20.52 -11.53
N GLU A 118 18.78 21.25 -10.57
CA GLU A 118 19.91 22.17 -10.80
C GLU A 118 21.14 21.48 -11.40
N ASN A 119 21.31 20.19 -11.13
CA ASN A 119 22.44 19.39 -11.61
C ASN A 119 22.08 18.49 -12.80
N LEU A 120 20.86 18.60 -13.35
CA LEU A 120 20.52 17.85 -14.56
C LEU A 120 20.93 18.68 -15.78
N PRO A 121 21.66 18.09 -16.75
CA PRO A 121 21.77 18.69 -18.06
C PRO A 121 20.36 18.89 -18.65
N PRO A 122 20.14 19.84 -19.57
CA PRO A 122 18.89 19.96 -20.31
C PRO A 122 18.65 18.65 -21.08
N ASN A 123 17.94 17.72 -20.44
CA ASN A 123 17.73 16.38 -20.95
C ASN A 123 16.57 16.40 -21.93
N ASN A 124 16.88 16.22 -23.21
CA ASN A 124 15.90 15.99 -24.25
C ASN A 124 15.16 14.64 -24.13
N GLU A 125 15.46 13.79 -23.15
CA GLU A 125 14.75 12.51 -22.97
C GLU A 125 14.53 12.21 -21.49
N LEU A 126 13.26 12.21 -21.08
CA LEU A 126 12.81 11.66 -19.81
C LEU A 126 12.97 10.13 -19.88
N ASP A 127 13.99 9.59 -19.23
CA ASP A 127 14.24 8.15 -19.23
C ASP A 127 13.18 7.40 -18.40
N ILE A 128 12.20 6.88 -19.12
CA ILE A 128 11.05 6.09 -18.66
C ILE A 128 11.52 4.86 -17.86
N ASN A 129 12.75 4.40 -18.07
CA ASN A 129 13.32 3.24 -17.40
C ASN A 129 13.57 3.46 -15.90
N LEU A 130 13.84 4.70 -15.45
CA LEU A 130 14.10 4.99 -14.04
C LEU A 130 12.85 4.79 -13.17
N MET A 131 11.68 5.21 -13.67
CA MET A 131 10.41 5.02 -12.97
C MET A 131 10.04 3.54 -12.87
N ASP A 132 10.34 2.78 -13.92
CA ASP A 132 10.07 1.35 -13.99
C ASP A 132 11.04 0.53 -13.09
N GLN A 133 12.26 1.04 -12.87
CA GLN A 133 13.23 0.48 -11.93
C GLN A 133 12.83 0.70 -10.45
N LEU A 134 12.24 1.86 -10.12
CA LEU A 134 11.69 2.17 -8.80
C LEU A 134 10.39 1.41 -8.47
N LEU A 135 9.68 0.91 -9.48
CA LEU A 135 8.52 0.03 -9.31
C LEU A 135 8.91 -1.45 -9.15
N ARG A 136 10.08 -1.87 -9.65
CA ARG A 136 10.58 -3.25 -9.52
C ARG A 136 11.26 -3.54 -8.18
N ASN A 137 11.99 -2.58 -7.62
CA ASN A 137 12.75 -2.77 -6.37
C ASN A 137 11.90 -2.81 -5.09
N THR A 138 10.64 -2.34 -5.10
CA THR A 138 9.69 -2.57 -3.99
C THR A 138 9.32 -4.04 -3.81
N THR A 139 9.41 -4.86 -4.86
CA THR A 139 9.10 -6.29 -4.82
C THR A 139 10.19 -7.12 -4.13
N VAL A 140 11.46 -6.70 -4.23
CA VAL A 140 12.63 -7.46 -3.76
C VAL A 140 12.83 -7.35 -2.24
N TYR A 141 12.42 -6.24 -1.60
CA TYR A 141 12.58 -6.06 -0.16
C TYR A 141 11.75 -7.07 0.65
N THR A 142 10.66 -7.59 0.09
CA THR A 142 9.80 -8.58 0.76
C THR A 142 10.34 -10.01 0.70
N SER A 143 11.02 -10.40 -0.38
CA SER A 143 11.58 -11.76 -0.50
C SER A 143 12.85 -11.95 0.34
N VAL A 144 13.73 -10.95 0.40
CA VAL A 144 14.95 -11.01 1.23
C VAL A 144 14.60 -11.02 2.72
N ALA A 145 13.61 -10.23 3.15
CA ALA A 145 13.13 -10.21 4.53
C ALA A 145 12.49 -11.55 4.96
N ILE A 146 11.79 -12.24 4.05
CA ILE A 146 11.21 -13.57 4.30
C ILE A 146 12.31 -14.65 4.40
N TYR A 147 13.35 -14.57 3.57
CA TYR A 147 14.46 -15.52 3.61
C TYR A 147 15.30 -15.39 4.90
N TRP A 148 15.59 -14.15 5.32
CA TRP A 148 16.33 -13.90 6.57
C TRP A 148 15.56 -14.36 7.81
N THR A 149 14.26 -14.08 7.88
CA THR A 149 13.42 -14.55 9.00
C THR A 149 13.28 -16.07 9.06
N SER A 150 13.30 -16.75 7.91
CA SER A 150 13.27 -18.21 7.83
C SER A 150 14.59 -18.85 8.32
N GLN A 151 15.74 -18.25 8.00
CA GLN A 151 17.03 -18.72 8.50
C GLN A 151 17.19 -18.57 10.02
N GLU A 152 16.69 -17.49 10.61
CA GLU A 152 16.76 -17.27 12.06
C GLU A 152 15.96 -18.32 12.85
N LEU A 153 14.77 -18.68 12.35
CA LEU A 153 13.90 -19.70 12.96
C LEU A 153 14.50 -21.12 12.86
N SER A 154 15.23 -21.43 11.78
CA SER A 154 15.94 -22.71 11.66
C SER A 154 17.14 -22.85 12.60
N LYS A 155 17.74 -21.74 13.07
CA LYS A 155 18.85 -21.79 14.04
C LYS A 155 18.36 -22.03 15.47
N THR A 156 17.11 -21.68 15.79
CA THR A 156 16.52 -21.86 17.12
C THR A 156 15.91 -23.25 17.36
N SER A 157 15.83 -24.10 16.33
CA SER A 157 15.37 -25.48 16.45
C SER A 157 16.57 -26.44 16.57
N LYS A 158 17.17 -26.52 17.76
CA LYS A 158 17.92 -27.73 18.16
C LYS A 158 17.00 -28.61 19.00
N PRO A 159 17.01 -29.95 18.83
CA PRO A 159 16.16 -30.84 19.61
C PRO A 159 16.60 -30.81 21.08
N GLN A 160 15.65 -30.65 22.00
CA GLN A 160 15.86 -31.03 23.40
C GLN A 160 15.89 -32.56 23.43
N GLU A 161 17.08 -33.10 23.63
CA GLU A 161 17.32 -34.51 23.90
C GLU A 161 16.68 -34.85 25.24
N SER A 162 15.65 -35.69 25.21
CA SER A 162 14.96 -36.21 26.38
C SER A 162 15.73 -37.42 26.89
N ASP A 163 16.60 -37.23 27.87
CA ASP A 163 17.19 -38.34 28.62
C ASP A 163 16.26 -38.77 29.75
N ARG A 164 16.00 -40.08 29.76
CA ARG A 164 15.40 -40.88 30.83
C ARG A 164 16.44 -41.20 31.90
#